data_AF-A0A822E554-F1
#
_entry.id   AF-A0A822E554-F1
#
_cell.length_a   1.000
_cell.length_b   1.000
_cell.length_c   1.000
_cell.angle_alpha   90.00
_cell.angle_beta   90.00
_cell.angle_gamma   90.00
#
_symmetry.space_group_name_H-M   'P 1'
#
loop_
_entity.id
_entity.type
_entity.pdbx_description
1 polymer ?
#
loop_
_entity_poly.entity_id
_entity_poly.type
_entity_poly.pdbx_seq_one_letter_code
_entity_poly.pdbx_strand_id
1 'polypeptide(L)'
;MQLYSVERKVSQPIEGHTAAFTQFKINENKKPSTLFSFAVRGPQGGKLHIIEVGMPTQQNQPFQKKAIDIQFPAELSNDFPIIMQTSAKYGIIYLVPKCGYIHIFDIESGTLIYMNRISIDTIFVAAPYESTSGIICVNRKGQVLSVSIDEDNIVSY
;
A
#
# COMPACT_ATOMS: atom_id res chain seq x y z
N MET A 1 8.55 9.39 -8.76
CA MET A 1 7.58 8.66 -9.63
C MET A 1 6.97 9.63 -10.64
N GLN A 2 6.52 9.14 -11.79
CA GLN A 2 5.77 9.91 -12.79
C GLN A 2 4.42 9.24 -13.01
N LEU A 3 3.34 9.92 -12.62
CA LEU A 3 1.97 9.45 -12.83
C LEU A 3 1.43 10.06 -14.12
N TYR A 4 1.14 9.23 -15.12
CA TYR A 4 0.59 9.67 -16.39
C TYR A 4 -0.89 9.35 -16.50
N SER A 5 -1.71 10.34 -16.88
CA SER A 5 -3.10 10.13 -17.26
C SER A 5 -3.20 9.99 -18.77
N VAL A 6 -3.61 8.80 -19.24
CA VAL A 6 -3.80 8.52 -20.67
C VAL A 6 -4.92 9.39 -21.27
N GLU A 7 -6.05 9.51 -20.57
CA GLU A 7 -7.21 10.30 -21.01
C GLU A 7 -6.87 11.79 -21.13
N ARG A 8 -6.24 12.36 -20.09
CA ARG A 8 -5.90 13.79 -20.05
C ARG A 8 -4.59 14.13 -20.76
N LYS A 9 -3.83 13.11 -21.20
CA LYS A 9 -2.50 13.22 -21.82
C LYS A 9 -1.52 14.08 -21.01
N VAL A 10 -1.56 13.98 -19.68
CA VAL A 10 -0.74 14.80 -18.76
C VAL A 10 0.04 13.92 -17.80
N SER A 11 1.28 14.33 -17.49
CA SER A 11 2.12 13.72 -16.46
C SER A 11 2.17 14.58 -15.22
N GLN A 12 2.14 13.94 -14.05
CA GLN A 12 2.39 14.58 -12.77
C GLN A 12 3.63 13.94 -12.10
N PRO A 13 4.66 14.73 -11.77
CA PRO A 13 5.74 14.24 -10.93
C PRO A 13 5.25 14.07 -9.48
N ILE A 14 5.58 12.94 -8.88
CA ILE A 14 5.22 12.61 -7.49
C ILE A 14 6.47 12.13 -6.76
N GLU A 15 6.79 12.75 -5.63
CA GLU A 15 7.81 12.26 -4.72
C GLU A 15 7.28 11.01 -4.01
N GLY A 16 7.91 9.87 -4.27
CA GLY A 16 7.58 8.63 -3.60
C GLY A 16 8.47 7.47 -4.02
N HIS A 17 8.57 6.50 -3.13
CA HIS A 17 9.49 5.37 -3.26
C HIS A 17 8.81 4.15 -3.88
N THR A 18 7.56 3.90 -3.50
CA THR A 18 6.77 2.75 -3.98
C THR A 18 5.30 3.14 -4.06
N ALA A 19 4.55 2.47 -4.94
CA ALA A 19 3.16 2.75 -5.18
C ALA A 19 2.42 1.53 -5.75
N ALA A 20 1.10 1.54 -5.60
CA ALA A 20 0.22 0.54 -6.17
C ALA A 20 -1.14 1.18 -6.53
N PHE A 21 -1.78 0.64 -7.57
CA PHE A 21 -3.18 0.94 -7.85
C PHE A 21 -4.07 -0.13 -7.24
N THR A 22 -5.32 0.24 -6.92
CA THR A 22 -6.34 -0.72 -6.50
C THR A 22 -7.71 -0.25 -6.93
N GLN A 23 -8.59 -1.19 -7.26
CA GLN A 23 -10.02 -0.93 -7.39
C GLN A 23 -10.63 -1.11 -6.00
N PHE A 24 -11.21 -0.05 -5.46
CA PHE A 24 -11.79 -0.06 -4.12
C PHE A 24 -13.21 0.49 -4.16
N LYS A 25 -14.15 -0.24 -3.60
CA LYS A 25 -15.55 0.19 -3.51
C LYS A 25 -15.81 0.74 -2.12
N ILE A 26 -15.95 2.06 -2.03
CA ILE A 26 -16.39 2.74 -0.81
C ILE A 26 -17.78 2.21 -0.44
N ASN A 27 -18.06 2.12 0.86
CA ASN A 27 -19.39 1.80 1.35
C ASN A 27 -20.44 2.75 0.71
N GLU A 28 -21.61 2.20 0.39
CA GLU A 28 -22.71 2.90 -0.30
C GLU A 28 -22.48 3.27 -1.78
N ASN A 29 -21.24 3.27 -2.28
CA ASN A 29 -21.00 3.50 -3.72
C ASN A 29 -21.51 2.32 -4.57
N LYS A 30 -21.91 2.61 -5.81
CA LYS A 30 -22.38 1.57 -6.75
C LYS A 30 -21.22 0.88 -7.47
N LYS A 31 -20.19 1.64 -7.80
CA LYS A 31 -19.02 1.17 -8.57
C LYS A 31 -17.72 1.39 -7.80
N PRO A 32 -16.68 0.57 -8.06
CA PRO A 32 -15.37 0.82 -7.48
C PRO A 32 -14.75 2.12 -8.01
N SER A 33 -13.98 2.77 -7.15
CA SER A 33 -13.08 3.86 -7.48
C SER A 33 -11.69 3.32 -7.78
N THR A 34 -10.97 3.96 -8.70
CA THR A 34 -9.56 3.66 -8.94
C THR A 34 -8.72 4.48 -7.97
N LEU A 35 -8.09 3.81 -7.01
CA LEU A 35 -7.20 4.46 -6.06
C LEU A 35 -5.74 4.27 -6.47
N PHE A 36 -4.96 5.33 -6.28
CA PHE A 36 -3.50 5.32 -6.35
C PHE A 36 -2.95 5.53 -4.93
N SER A 37 -2.26 4.52 -4.43
CA SER A 37 -1.58 4.56 -3.14
C SER A 37 -0.09 4.69 -3.36
N PHE A 38 0.59 5.56 -2.61
CA PHE A 38 2.03 5.69 -2.68
C PHE A 38 2.65 6.06 -1.34
N ALA A 39 3.84 5.53 -1.08
CA ALA A 39 4.57 5.74 0.16
C ALA A 39 5.92 6.40 -0.11
N VAL A 40 6.33 7.27 0.82
CA VAL A 40 7.58 8.01 0.77
C VAL A 40 8.17 8.13 2.16
N ARG A 41 9.50 8.13 2.27
CA ARG A 41 10.19 8.70 3.43
C ARG A 41 11.02 9.88 2.95
N GLY A 42 10.50 11.08 3.15
CA GLY A 42 11.15 12.33 2.76
C GLY A 42 11.75 13.07 3.96
N PRO A 43 12.16 14.34 3.78
CA PRO A 43 12.67 15.18 4.87
C PRO A 43 11.67 15.37 6.03
N GLN A 44 10.37 15.29 5.73
CA GLN A 44 9.28 15.39 6.71
C GLN A 44 8.89 14.04 7.34
N GLY A 45 9.69 12.99 7.13
CA GLY A 45 9.43 11.64 7.62
C GLY A 45 8.67 10.76 6.63
N GLY A 46 8.09 9.68 7.16
CA GLY A 46 7.35 8.68 6.41
C GLY A 46 5.90 9.10 6.16
N LYS A 47 5.42 9.01 4.93
CA LYS A 47 4.01 9.25 4.57
C LYS A 47 3.48 8.17 3.64
N LEU A 48 2.26 7.71 3.90
CA LEU A 48 1.41 6.94 2.99
C LEU A 48 0.29 7.84 2.49
N HIS A 49 0.16 7.99 1.19
CA HIS A 49 -0.94 8.69 0.54
C HIS A 49 -1.84 7.72 -0.18
N ILE A 50 -3.15 7.92 -0.05
CA ILE A 50 -4.19 7.17 -0.78
C ILE A 50 -5.10 8.22 -1.43
N ILE A 51 -5.14 8.23 -2.76
CA ILE A 51 -5.95 9.18 -3.53
C ILE A 51 -6.77 8.46 -4.57
N GLU A 52 -7.97 8.96 -4.86
CA GLU A 52 -8.70 8.56 -6.07
C GLU A 52 -8.11 9.29 -7.28
N VAL A 53 -7.97 8.56 -8.38
CA VAL A 53 -7.49 9.08 -9.66
C VAL A 53 -8.57 8.97 -10.72
N GLY A 54 -8.61 9.96 -11.61
CA GLY A 54 -9.66 10.07 -12.62
C GLY A 54 -10.86 10.87 -12.14
N MET A 55 -11.94 10.82 -12.91
CA MET A 55 -13.21 11.41 -12.51
C MET A 55 -14.04 10.35 -11.75
N PRO A 56 -14.60 10.68 -10.57
CA PRO A 56 -15.50 9.78 -9.88
C PRO A 56 -16.65 9.36 -10.80
N THR A 57 -17.06 8.10 -10.71
CA THR A 57 -18.18 7.64 -11.53
C THR A 57 -19.45 8.39 -11.14
N GLN A 58 -20.32 8.70 -12.10
CA GLN A 58 -21.62 9.32 -11.80
C GLN A 58 -22.36 8.49 -10.73
N GLN A 59 -22.89 9.18 -9.72
CA GLN A 59 -23.56 8.62 -8.53
C GLN A 59 -22.65 7.96 -7.48
N ASN A 60 -21.32 8.00 -7.62
CA ASN A 60 -20.40 7.66 -6.53
C ASN A 60 -20.06 8.91 -5.69
N GLN A 61 -19.93 8.72 -4.38
CA GLN A 61 -19.19 9.64 -3.52
C GLN A 61 -17.68 9.53 -3.82
N PRO A 62 -16.95 10.65 -3.93
CA PRO A 62 -15.51 10.63 -4.15
C PRO A 62 -14.77 10.09 -2.92
N PHE A 63 -13.66 9.39 -3.15
CA PHE A 63 -12.78 8.95 -2.08
C PHE A 63 -12.12 10.15 -1.40
N GLN A 64 -12.30 10.26 -0.09
CA GLN A 64 -11.59 11.28 0.67
C GLN A 64 -10.11 10.91 0.79
N LYS A 65 -9.24 11.72 0.15
CA LYS A 65 -7.78 11.56 0.22
C LYS A 65 -7.31 11.29 1.65
N LYS A 66 -6.45 10.28 1.80
CA LYS A 66 -5.75 9.97 3.06
C LYS A 66 -4.27 10.32 2.95
N ALA A 67 -3.71 10.80 4.06
CA ALA A 67 -2.29 11.10 4.23
C ALA A 67 -1.88 10.68 5.64
N ILE A 68 -1.25 9.51 5.75
CA ILE A 68 -0.97 8.83 7.01
C ILE A 68 0.52 8.90 7.29
N ASP A 69 0.89 9.20 8.54
CA ASP A 69 2.27 9.13 8.99
C ASP A 69 2.74 7.68 9.15
N ILE A 70 3.86 7.34 8.49
CA ILE A 70 4.53 6.06 8.69
C ILE A 70 5.65 6.29 9.69
N GLN A 71 5.52 5.68 10.86
CA GLN A 71 6.55 5.71 11.88
C GLN A 71 7.67 4.74 11.52
N PHE A 72 8.90 5.24 11.52
CA PHE A 72 10.11 4.44 11.38
C PHE A 72 10.89 4.53 12.70
N PRO A 73 11.35 3.41 13.28
CA PRO A 73 12.20 3.44 14.48
C PRO A 73 13.44 4.31 14.26
N ALA A 74 13.85 5.07 15.29
CA ALA A 74 14.99 5.99 15.21
C ALA A 74 16.31 5.28 14.84
N GLU A 75 16.46 4.04 15.31
CA GLU A 75 17.56 3.13 15.01
C GLU A 75 17.63 2.69 13.53
N LEU A 76 16.56 2.90 12.77
CA LEU A 76 16.45 2.58 11.35
C LEU A 76 16.40 3.85 10.49
N SER A 77 17.37 4.75 10.69
CA SER A 77 17.43 6.05 10.00
C SER A 77 17.46 5.95 8.47
N ASN A 78 18.02 4.87 7.92
CA ASN A 78 18.14 4.61 6.49
C ASN A 78 17.05 3.68 5.92
N ASP A 79 16.03 3.34 6.70
CA ASP A 79 14.92 2.52 6.22
C ASP A 79 13.95 3.36 5.40
N PHE A 80 13.33 2.77 4.38
CA PHE A 80 12.36 3.46 3.54
C PHE A 80 11.48 2.45 2.83
N PRO A 81 10.25 2.84 2.41
CA PRO A 81 9.37 1.95 1.67
C PRO A 81 10.01 1.47 0.36
N ILE A 82 10.00 0.18 0.07
CA ILE A 82 10.53 -0.35 -1.19
C ILE A 82 9.48 -1.10 -2.01
N ILE A 83 8.52 -1.72 -1.34
CA ILE A 83 7.51 -2.58 -1.97
C ILE A 83 6.15 -2.21 -1.41
N MET A 84 5.17 -2.11 -2.29
CA MET A 84 3.76 -1.94 -1.96
C MET A 84 2.94 -2.92 -2.79
N GLN A 85 2.03 -3.64 -2.13
CA GLN A 85 1.00 -4.44 -2.77
C GLN A 85 -0.35 -4.12 -2.13
N THR A 86 -1.43 -4.30 -2.88
CA THR A 86 -2.80 -4.06 -2.42
C THR A 86 -3.60 -5.35 -2.49
N SER A 87 -4.53 -5.53 -1.56
CA SER A 87 -5.55 -6.57 -1.63
C SER A 87 -6.92 -5.91 -1.73
N ALA A 88 -7.51 -5.97 -2.92
CA ALA A 88 -8.87 -5.50 -3.13
C ALA A 88 -9.90 -6.36 -2.38
N LYS A 89 -9.60 -7.65 -2.14
CA LYS A 89 -10.47 -8.58 -1.39
C LYS A 89 -10.68 -8.09 0.05
N TYR A 90 -9.62 -7.68 0.73
CA TYR A 90 -9.68 -7.26 2.13
C TYR A 90 -9.66 -5.74 2.31
N GLY A 91 -9.47 -4.96 1.25
CA GLY A 91 -9.35 -3.51 1.35
C GLY A 91 -8.10 -3.05 2.09
N ILE A 92 -6.96 -3.73 1.90
CA ILE A 92 -5.71 -3.42 2.62
C ILE A 92 -4.51 -3.14 1.70
N ILE A 93 -3.51 -2.47 2.25
CA ILE A 93 -2.18 -2.23 1.66
C ILE A 93 -1.13 -3.00 2.47
N TYR A 94 -0.36 -3.85 1.80
CA TYR A 94 0.91 -4.38 2.30
C TYR A 94 2.04 -3.44 1.91
N LEU A 95 2.72 -2.87 2.89
CA LEU A 95 3.88 -2.00 2.70
C LEU A 95 5.10 -2.64 3.34
N VAL A 96 6.17 -2.82 2.57
CA VAL A 96 7.42 -3.43 3.03
C VAL A 96 8.55 -2.42 2.88
N PRO A 97 9.10 -1.92 4.00
CA PRO A 97 10.34 -1.17 4.02
C PRO A 97 11.59 -2.04 3.82
N LYS A 98 12.71 -1.38 3.50
CA LYS A 98 14.01 -2.00 3.23
C LYS A 98 14.52 -2.90 4.35
N CYS A 99 14.23 -2.57 5.61
CA CYS A 99 14.68 -3.33 6.78
C CYS A 99 13.83 -4.58 7.11
N GLY A 100 12.93 -4.97 6.20
CA GLY A 100 12.22 -6.26 6.27
C GLY A 100 11.04 -6.27 7.23
N TYR A 101 10.51 -5.09 7.57
CA TYR A 101 9.19 -4.97 8.19
C TYR A 101 8.08 -5.17 7.16
N ILE A 102 6.91 -5.59 7.64
CA ILE A 102 5.66 -5.48 6.91
C ILE A 102 4.70 -4.61 7.71
N HIS A 103 4.07 -3.67 7.04
CA HIS A 103 3.02 -2.81 7.57
C HIS A 103 1.76 -3.12 6.78
N ILE A 104 0.66 -3.36 7.48
CA ILE A 104 -0.65 -3.60 6.88
C ILE A 104 -1.55 -2.43 7.23
N PHE A 105 -2.01 -1.69 6.23
CA PHE A 105 -2.92 -0.56 6.40
C PHE A 105 -4.30 -0.88 5.83
N ASP A 106 -5.35 -0.43 6.50
CA ASP A 106 -6.67 -0.33 5.92
C ASP A 106 -6.71 0.77 4.85
N ILE A 107 -7.31 0.49 3.68
CA ILE A 107 -7.39 1.44 2.56
C ILE A 107 -8.39 2.56 2.88
N GLU A 108 -9.53 2.24 3.48
CA GLU A 108 -10.63 3.19 3.63
C GLU A 108 -10.30 4.28 4.66
N SER A 109 -9.80 3.88 5.82
CA SER A 109 -9.44 4.78 6.91
C SER A 109 -7.98 5.22 6.89
N GLY A 110 -7.08 4.39 6.33
CA GLY A 110 -5.63 4.58 6.45
C GLY A 110 -5.04 4.03 7.77
N THR A 111 -5.83 3.34 8.58
CA THR A 111 -5.39 2.82 9.89
C THR A 111 -4.32 1.74 9.73
N LEU A 112 -3.24 1.83 10.51
CA LEU A 112 -2.26 0.74 10.62
C LEU A 112 -2.87 -0.41 11.42
N ILE A 113 -3.11 -1.54 10.76
CA ILE A 113 -3.68 -2.76 11.34
C ILE A 113 -2.60 -3.59 12.03
N TYR A 114 -1.47 -3.78 11.34
CA TYR A 114 -0.40 -4.66 11.81
C TYR A 114 0.96 -4.16 11.36
N MET A 115 1.96 -4.32 12.22
CA MET A 115 3.35 -4.05 11.91
C MET A 115 4.24 -5.07 12.60
N ASN A 116 5.10 -5.76 11.85
CA ASN A 116 6.11 -6.64 12.43
C ASN A 116 7.29 -6.84 11.47
N ARG A 117 8.44 -7.26 12.01
CA ARG A 117 9.60 -7.62 11.21
C ARG A 117 9.51 -9.08 10.75
N ILE A 118 9.44 -9.27 9.44
CA ILE A 118 9.30 -10.60 8.81
C ILE A 118 10.61 -11.10 8.19
N SER A 119 11.60 -10.22 7.99
CA SER A 119 12.91 -10.59 7.46
C SER A 119 14.02 -9.71 8.06
N ILE A 120 15.16 -10.32 8.34
CA ILE A 120 16.38 -9.57 8.72
C ILE A 120 17.03 -9.03 7.45
N ASP A 121 17.09 -9.86 6.41
CA ASP A 121 17.64 -9.52 5.10
C ASP A 121 16.62 -8.76 4.25
N THR A 122 17.07 -7.80 3.45
CA THR A 122 16.18 -7.01 2.59
C THR A 122 15.41 -7.91 1.63
N ILE A 123 14.09 -7.75 1.64
CA ILE A 123 13.18 -8.28 0.62
C ILE A 123 13.39 -7.43 -0.63
N PHE A 124 13.92 -8.00 -1.71
CA PHE A 124 14.29 -7.21 -2.90
C PHE A 124 13.26 -7.33 -4.03
N VAL A 125 12.35 -8.29 -3.96
CA VAL A 125 11.28 -8.49 -4.93
C VAL A 125 10.05 -9.05 -4.23
N ALA A 126 8.87 -8.63 -4.70
CA ALA A 126 7.60 -9.19 -4.28
C ALA A 126 6.59 -9.14 -5.42
N ALA A 127 5.56 -9.97 -5.30
CA ALA A 127 4.40 -10.03 -6.17
C ALA A 127 3.12 -10.21 -5.33
N PRO A 128 1.94 -9.88 -5.89
CA PRO A 128 0.68 -10.33 -5.32
C PRO A 128 0.66 -11.84 -5.17
N TYR A 129 0.14 -12.34 -4.05
CA TYR A 129 -0.10 -13.77 -3.86
C TYR A 129 -1.60 -14.05 -4.02
N GLU A 130 -1.99 -14.41 -5.24
CA GLU A 130 -3.40 -14.46 -5.68
C GLU A 130 -4.25 -15.40 -4.82
N SER A 131 -3.74 -16.59 -4.50
CA SER A 131 -4.48 -17.63 -3.77
C SER A 131 -4.95 -17.19 -2.38
N THR A 132 -4.22 -16.29 -1.72
CA THR A 132 -4.55 -15.80 -0.38
C THR A 132 -4.90 -14.31 -0.36
N SER A 133 -4.90 -13.64 -1.52
CA SER A 133 -4.94 -12.18 -1.62
C SER A 133 -3.90 -11.50 -0.72
N GLY A 134 -2.70 -12.10 -0.71
CA GLY A 134 -1.55 -11.70 0.10
C GLY A 134 -0.41 -11.11 -0.73
N ILE A 135 0.78 -11.18 -0.14
CA ILE A 135 2.05 -10.82 -0.78
C ILE A 135 3.01 -12.00 -0.69
N ILE A 136 3.70 -12.31 -1.78
CA ILE A 136 4.81 -13.29 -1.82
C ILE A 136 6.09 -12.55 -2.21
N CYS A 137 7.20 -12.88 -1.55
CA CYS A 137 8.41 -12.10 -1.65
C CYS A 137 9.69 -12.93 -1.47
N VAL A 138 10.82 -12.41 -1.98
CA VAL A 138 12.13 -13.04 -1.90
C VAL A 138 13.13 -12.09 -1.26
N ASN A 139 13.88 -12.58 -0.28
CA ASN A 139 14.94 -11.82 0.39
C ASN A 139 16.34 -12.18 -0.12
N ARG A 140 17.35 -11.39 0.26
CA ARG A 140 18.74 -11.57 -0.19
C ARG A 140 19.39 -12.90 0.20
N LYS A 141 18.81 -13.68 1.12
CA LYS A 141 19.25 -15.04 1.45
C LYS A 141 18.59 -16.12 0.59
N GLY A 142 17.73 -15.74 -0.35
CA GLY A 142 17.00 -16.68 -1.19
C GLY A 142 15.80 -17.32 -0.48
N GLN A 143 15.37 -16.79 0.67
CA GLN A 143 14.14 -17.26 1.32
C GLN A 143 12.93 -16.71 0.56
N VAL A 144 11.96 -17.59 0.29
CA VAL A 144 10.64 -17.22 -0.23
C VAL A 144 9.68 -17.12 0.95
N LEU A 145 9.11 -15.94 1.16
CA LEU A 145 8.23 -15.62 2.29
C LEU A 145 6.88 -15.17 1.73
N SER A 146 5.78 -15.55 2.37
CA SER A 146 4.46 -15.04 2.05
C SER A 146 3.78 -14.50 3.30
N VAL A 147 3.02 -13.41 3.15
CA VAL A 147 2.15 -12.88 4.20
C VAL A 147 0.75 -12.72 3.63
N SER A 148 -0.25 -13.16 4.39
CA SER A 148 -1.66 -13.02 4.07
C SER A 148 -2.47 -12.76 5.33
N ILE A 149 -3.68 -12.27 5.15
CA ILE A 149 -4.66 -12.17 6.23
C ILE A 149 -5.05 -13.57 6.69
N ASP A 150 -5.09 -13.73 8.01
CA ASP A 150 -5.69 -14.87 8.68
C ASP A 150 -7.18 -14.56 8.94
N GLU A 151 -8.06 -15.16 8.13
CA GLU A 151 -9.50 -14.87 8.17
C GLU A 151 -10.16 -15.32 9.48
N ASP A 152 -9.57 -16.28 10.19
CA ASP A 152 -10.12 -16.79 11.46
C ASP A 152 -9.82 -15.85 12.64
N ASN A 153 -8.78 -15.03 12.52
CA ASN A 153 -8.28 -14.17 13.61
C ASN A 153 -8.42 -12.66 13.34
N ILE A 154 -8.75 -12.26 12.11
CA ILE A 154 -9.02 -10.86 11.80
C ILE A 154 -10.38 -10.43 12.37
N VAL A 155 -10.42 -9.29 13.08
CA VAL A 155 -11.67 -8.76 13.64
C VAL A 155 -12.65 -8.49 12.50
N SER A 156 -13.86 -9.05 12.60
CA SER A 156 -14.93 -8.82 11.64
C SER A 156 -15.38 -7.35 11.67
N TYR A 157 -15.54 -6.75 10.50
CA TYR A 157 -16.16 -5.43 10.35
C TYR A 157 -17.68 -5.52 10.46
#